data_AF-A0A6G1SP91-F1
#
_entry.id   AF-A0A6G1SP91-F1
#
_cell.length_a   1.000
_cell.length_b   1.000
_cell.length_c   1.000
_cell.angle_alpha   90.00
_cell.angle_beta   90.00
_cell.angle_gamma   90.00
#
_symmetry.space_group_name_H-M   'P 1'
#
loop_
_entity.id
_entity.type
_entity.pdbx_description
1 polymer ?
#
loop_
_entity_poly.entity_id
_entity_poly.type
_entity_poly.pdbx_seq_one_letter_code
_entity_poly.pdbx_strand_id
1 'polypeptide(L)'
;MLAYGIISRCNQFSCIIRTQNRNIRGVRKVIRQTLPRYRNSLMNLRNWDEMTGVVGQEDTSLNKLWSDRLEFYKLYMPPKQTHTLLEALFNPNNNIDQLLRIIDENLPTMNSFYLATSFEALNDMMQLRACDIDTVIVSPELKNLCKRTLVKLRFFEADEVLKLIKCLSTMRMPEETFIAQSAMQMARHLLNDFNASELLAMKESLENLQASDISQKSLLAAMKQATLIRLARVERHHEDEQISELEVNKQIGSKK
;
A
#
# COMPACT_ATOMS: atom_id res chain seq x y z
N MET A 1 -47.92 -2.84 -27.11
CA MET A 1 -47.72 -4.05 -26.29
C MET A 1 -46.36 -4.62 -26.61
N LEU A 2 -45.38 -4.24 -25.80
CA LEU A 2 -44.01 -4.76 -25.80
C LEU A 2 -43.91 -5.72 -24.61
N ALA A 3 -43.45 -6.96 -24.80
CA ALA A 3 -42.63 -7.66 -23.81
C ALA A 3 -42.21 -9.07 -24.30
N TYR A 4 -41.04 -9.47 -23.82
CA TYR A 4 -40.45 -10.81 -23.78
C TYR A 4 -39.71 -11.32 -25.02
N GLY A 5 -38.39 -11.17 -24.98
CA GLY A 5 -37.53 -11.91 -25.90
C GLY A 5 -36.02 -11.71 -25.81
N ILE A 6 -35.42 -11.11 -24.77
CA ILE A 6 -33.94 -11.03 -24.66
C ILE A 6 -33.49 -11.10 -23.19
N ILE A 7 -33.54 -12.27 -22.58
CA ILE A 7 -32.75 -12.60 -21.38
C ILE A 7 -32.28 -14.04 -21.54
N SER A 8 -31.14 -14.28 -22.19
CA SER A 8 -30.31 -15.47 -21.93
C SER A 8 -28.95 -15.47 -22.65
N ARG A 9 -28.11 -14.42 -22.52
CA ARG A 9 -26.68 -14.50 -22.97
C ARG A 9 -25.67 -13.65 -22.17
N CYS A 10 -25.91 -13.34 -20.89
CA CYS A 10 -24.96 -12.55 -20.08
C CYS A 10 -24.19 -13.31 -18.98
N ASN A 11 -24.34 -14.63 -18.82
CA ASN A 11 -23.77 -15.34 -17.66
C ASN A 11 -22.58 -16.29 -17.93
N GLN A 12 -22.05 -16.39 -19.14
CA GLN A 12 -20.90 -17.29 -19.41
C GLN A 12 -19.54 -16.59 -19.52
N PHE A 13 -19.48 -15.31 -19.90
CA PHE A 13 -18.19 -14.59 -19.99
C PHE A 13 -17.64 -14.09 -18.64
N SER A 14 -18.49 -13.92 -17.62
CA SER A 14 -18.06 -13.48 -16.29
C SER A 14 -17.35 -14.58 -15.48
N CYS A 15 -17.58 -15.86 -15.80
CA CYS A 15 -16.93 -17.00 -15.13
C CYS A 15 -15.55 -17.35 -15.70
N ILE A 16 -15.29 -17.06 -16.98
CA ILE A 16 -14.01 -17.36 -17.64
C ILE A 16 -12.94 -16.30 -17.29
N ILE A 17 -13.32 -15.03 -17.12
CA ILE A 17 -12.38 -13.99 -16.65
C ILE A 17 -12.06 -14.12 -15.15
N ARG A 18 -12.96 -14.73 -14.35
CA ARG A 18 -12.73 -14.99 -12.92
C ARG A 18 -11.73 -16.11 -12.66
N THR A 19 -11.54 -17.04 -13.59
CA THR A 19 -10.66 -18.21 -13.40
C THR A 19 -9.22 -17.93 -13.81
N GLN A 20 -8.96 -17.13 -14.84
CA GLN A 20 -7.58 -16.78 -15.22
C GLN A 20 -6.88 -15.79 -14.26
N ASN A 21 -7.61 -14.85 -13.65
CA ASN A 21 -7.02 -13.83 -12.77
C ASN A 21 -6.87 -14.25 -11.29
N ARG A 22 -7.49 -15.35 -10.86
CA ARG A 22 -7.18 -15.96 -9.55
C ARG A 22 -5.73 -16.44 -9.48
N ASN A 23 -5.14 -16.80 -10.62
CA ASN A 23 -3.74 -17.16 -10.71
C ASN A 23 -2.80 -15.97 -10.48
N ILE A 24 -3.15 -14.74 -10.85
CA ILE A 24 -2.20 -13.61 -10.67
C ILE A 24 -2.08 -13.20 -9.20
N ARG A 25 -3.22 -13.08 -8.48
CA ARG A 25 -3.18 -12.82 -7.03
C ARG A 25 -2.59 -14.00 -6.26
N GLY A 26 -2.92 -15.22 -6.68
CA GLY A 26 -2.32 -16.43 -6.11
C GLY A 26 -0.81 -16.45 -6.30
N VAL A 27 -0.31 -16.18 -7.52
CA VAL A 27 1.12 -16.15 -7.84
C VAL A 27 1.85 -15.02 -7.11
N ARG A 28 1.30 -13.81 -7.01
CA ARG A 28 1.93 -12.72 -6.24
C ARG A 28 1.91 -12.97 -4.74
N LYS A 29 0.82 -13.54 -4.19
CA LYS A 29 0.75 -13.99 -2.80
C LYS A 29 1.74 -15.12 -2.51
N VAL A 30 1.89 -16.07 -3.44
CA VAL A 30 2.89 -17.14 -3.36
C VAL A 30 4.29 -16.52 -3.40
N ILE A 31 4.61 -15.63 -4.35
CA ILE A 31 5.89 -14.90 -4.38
C ILE A 31 6.16 -14.18 -3.04
N ARG A 32 5.15 -13.54 -2.46
CA ARG A 32 5.20 -12.87 -1.14
C ARG A 32 5.45 -13.85 0.02
N GLN A 33 4.97 -15.09 -0.09
CA GLN A 33 5.11 -16.15 0.92
C GLN A 33 6.37 -17.02 0.74
N THR A 34 6.83 -17.22 -0.50
CA THR A 34 7.98 -18.08 -0.86
C THR A 34 9.30 -17.31 -0.96
N LEU A 35 9.29 -15.98 -0.80
CA LEU A 35 10.52 -15.19 -0.69
C LEU A 35 10.73 -14.75 0.77
N PRO A 36 11.61 -15.44 1.52
CA PRO A 36 12.03 -15.01 2.87
C PRO A 36 12.54 -13.56 2.89
N ARG A 37 13.05 -13.07 1.75
CA ARG A 37 13.52 -11.70 1.58
C ARG A 37 12.41 -10.65 1.56
N TYR A 38 11.17 -10.98 1.17
CA TYR A 38 10.05 -10.02 1.17
C TYR A 38 9.53 -9.75 2.59
N ARG A 39 9.55 -10.77 3.45
CA ARG A 39 9.14 -10.65 4.87
C ARG A 39 10.16 -9.87 5.70
N ASN A 40 11.46 -10.03 5.40
CA ASN A 40 12.55 -9.36 6.13
C ASN A 40 12.93 -7.99 5.52
N SER A 41 12.73 -7.74 4.22
CA SER A 41 13.10 -6.46 3.61
C SER A 41 12.11 -5.32 3.90
N LEU A 42 10.83 -5.63 4.15
CA LEU A 42 9.88 -4.66 4.71
C LEU A 42 10.12 -4.41 6.21
N MET A 43 10.65 -5.40 6.95
CA MET A 43 11.11 -5.21 8.33
C MET A 43 12.32 -4.26 8.40
N ASN A 44 13.19 -4.25 7.38
CA ASN A 44 14.37 -3.39 7.35
C ASN A 44 14.13 -1.94 6.91
N LEU A 45 12.96 -1.61 6.33
CA LEU A 45 12.57 -0.20 6.15
C LEU A 45 12.11 0.44 7.46
N ARG A 46 11.74 -0.36 8.47
CA ARG A 46 11.47 0.13 9.83
C ARG A 46 12.77 0.34 10.64
N ASN A 47 13.82 -0.42 10.33
CA ASN A 47 15.17 -0.19 10.88
C ASN A 47 15.88 1.06 10.30
N TRP A 48 15.32 1.72 9.28
CA TRP A 48 15.85 3.01 8.81
C TRP A 48 15.51 4.17 9.75
N ASP A 49 14.33 4.16 10.38
CA ASP A 49 13.99 5.15 11.41
C ASP A 49 14.70 4.87 12.74
N GLU A 50 15.02 3.59 13.06
CA GLU A 50 15.66 3.21 14.33
C GLU A 50 17.21 3.13 14.28
N MET A 51 17.85 3.08 13.10
CA MET A 51 19.32 3.19 12.98
C MET A 51 19.86 4.61 13.11
N THR A 52 19.00 5.64 13.18
CA THR A 52 19.43 7.03 13.45
C THR A 52 19.54 7.36 14.95
N GLY A 53 19.39 6.36 15.82
CA GLY A 53 19.53 6.48 17.27
C GLY A 53 20.96 6.65 17.81
N VAL A 54 21.98 6.83 16.96
CA VAL A 54 23.33 7.21 17.39
C VAL A 54 23.94 8.22 16.41
N VAL A 55 23.93 9.49 16.81
CA VAL A 55 24.88 10.56 16.46
C VAL A 55 25.52 10.45 15.07
N GLY A 56 24.76 10.89 14.07
CA GLY A 56 25.21 11.26 12.74
C GLY A 56 23.99 11.70 11.95
N GLN A 57 23.85 13.00 11.67
CA GLN A 57 22.87 13.49 10.70
C GLN A 57 23.20 12.89 9.33
N GLU A 58 22.73 11.69 9.04
CA GLU A 58 22.64 11.25 7.65
C GLU A 58 21.52 12.05 7.02
N ASP A 59 21.86 12.90 6.04
CA ASP A 59 20.90 13.61 5.22
C ASP A 59 19.93 12.59 4.58
N THR A 60 18.75 12.44 5.17
CA THR A 60 17.58 11.81 4.53
C THR A 60 17.04 12.74 3.45
N SER A 61 17.88 12.99 2.45
CA SER A 61 17.48 13.73 1.26
C SER A 61 16.52 12.89 0.44
N LEU A 62 15.54 13.55 -0.19
CA LEU A 62 14.59 12.92 -1.12
C LEU A 62 15.32 12.08 -2.18
N ASN A 63 16.48 12.57 -2.63
CA ASN A 63 17.32 11.91 -3.63
C ASN A 63 17.85 10.55 -3.17
N LYS A 64 18.32 10.44 -1.91
CA LYS A 64 18.77 9.16 -1.34
C LYS A 64 17.60 8.20 -1.25
N LEU A 65 16.48 8.64 -0.67
CA LEU A 65 15.26 7.84 -0.52
C LEU A 65 14.75 7.30 -1.87
N TRP A 66 14.67 8.15 -2.88
CA TRP A 66 14.19 7.78 -4.21
C TRP A 66 15.16 6.85 -4.96
N SER A 67 16.46 7.04 -4.77
CA SER A 67 17.48 6.13 -5.32
C SER A 67 17.33 4.72 -4.71
N ASP A 68 17.22 4.64 -3.38
CA ASP A 68 17.07 3.36 -2.66
C ASP A 68 15.78 2.63 -3.06
N ARG A 69 14.67 3.37 -3.20
CA ARG A 69 13.40 2.81 -3.68
C ARG A 69 13.51 2.31 -5.12
N LEU A 70 14.17 3.06 -5.99
CA LEU A 70 14.33 2.66 -7.38
C LEU A 70 15.17 1.39 -7.50
N GLU A 71 16.27 1.28 -6.75
CA GLU A 71 17.07 0.06 -6.68
C GLU A 71 16.26 -1.13 -6.16
N PHE A 72 15.50 -0.92 -5.08
CA PHE A 72 14.58 -1.93 -4.57
C PHE A 72 13.61 -2.38 -5.68
N TYR A 73 12.89 -1.47 -6.31
CA TYR A 73 11.93 -1.85 -7.35
C TYR A 73 12.56 -2.53 -8.56
N LYS A 74 13.78 -2.16 -8.96
CA LYS A 74 14.53 -2.82 -10.03
C LYS A 74 14.86 -4.28 -9.67
N LEU A 75 15.17 -4.56 -8.41
CA LEU A 75 15.45 -5.93 -7.95
C LEU A 75 14.20 -6.82 -7.93
N TYR A 76 13.02 -6.26 -7.66
CA TYR A 76 11.79 -7.03 -7.43
C TYR A 76 10.80 -7.04 -8.59
N MET A 77 10.94 -6.15 -9.57
CA MET A 77 10.05 -6.15 -10.73
C MET A 77 10.35 -7.29 -11.71
N PRO A 78 9.32 -7.96 -12.24
CA PRO A 78 9.50 -8.90 -13.35
C PRO A 78 10.10 -8.15 -14.56
N PRO A 79 11.05 -8.74 -15.30
CA PRO A 79 11.77 -8.10 -16.40
C PRO A 79 10.89 -7.67 -17.59
N LYS A 80 9.59 -7.97 -17.56
CA LYS A 80 8.60 -7.59 -18.59
C LYS A 80 7.92 -6.25 -18.30
N GLN A 81 8.15 -5.64 -17.13
CA GLN A 81 7.59 -4.33 -16.78
C GLN A 81 8.57 -3.23 -17.17
N THR A 82 8.05 -2.15 -17.75
CA THR A 82 8.85 -1.02 -18.23
C THR A 82 9.42 -0.24 -17.05
N HIS A 83 10.72 -0.41 -16.79
CA HIS A 83 11.44 0.35 -15.75
C HIS A 83 11.45 1.86 -16.01
N THR A 84 11.23 2.29 -17.26
CA THR A 84 11.23 3.70 -17.68
C THR A 84 10.28 4.58 -16.87
N LEU A 85 9.09 4.08 -16.53
CA LEU A 85 8.13 4.87 -15.72
C LEU A 85 8.55 4.95 -14.25
N LEU A 86 9.16 3.91 -13.69
CA LEU A 86 9.71 3.98 -12.33
C LEU A 86 10.84 4.99 -12.23
N GLU A 87 11.76 4.96 -13.20
CA GLU A 87 12.86 5.90 -13.28
C GLU A 87 12.36 7.33 -13.46
N ALA A 88 11.28 7.53 -14.24
CA ALA A 88 10.65 8.82 -14.39
C ALA A 88 9.98 9.29 -13.09
N LEU A 89 9.27 8.43 -12.35
CA LEU A 89 8.60 8.80 -11.09
C LEU A 89 9.60 9.19 -9.98
N PHE A 90 10.69 8.45 -9.87
CA PHE A 90 11.71 8.62 -8.82
C PHE A 90 12.96 9.35 -9.29
N ASN A 91 12.87 10.19 -10.34
CA ASN A 91 14.01 10.98 -10.80
C ASN A 91 14.34 12.06 -9.76
N PRO A 92 15.58 12.10 -9.21
CA PRO A 92 15.99 13.10 -8.21
C PRO A 92 15.78 14.57 -8.61
N ASN A 93 15.68 14.84 -9.92
CA ASN A 93 15.50 16.20 -10.44
C ASN A 93 14.03 16.61 -10.57
N ASN A 94 13.07 15.73 -10.26
CA ASN A 94 11.66 16.08 -10.37
C ASN A 94 11.26 17.05 -9.26
N ASN A 95 10.62 18.15 -9.66
CA ASN A 95 9.76 18.91 -8.77
C ASN A 95 8.32 18.34 -8.81
N ILE A 96 7.44 18.89 -7.96
CA ILE A 96 6.07 18.39 -7.84
C ILE A 96 5.27 18.52 -9.14
N ASP A 97 5.42 19.62 -9.88
CA ASP A 97 4.72 19.85 -11.14
C ASP A 97 5.15 18.82 -12.20
N GLN A 98 6.45 18.56 -12.28
CA GLN A 98 7.00 17.56 -13.19
C GLN A 98 6.52 16.14 -12.82
N LEU A 99 6.50 15.81 -11.53
CA LEU A 99 5.98 14.52 -11.07
C LEU A 99 4.50 14.34 -11.42
N LEU A 100 3.65 15.35 -11.13
CA LEU A 100 2.23 15.34 -11.45
C LEU A 100 1.99 15.20 -12.96
N ARG A 101 2.77 15.91 -13.78
CA ARG A 101 2.72 15.80 -15.23
C ARG A 101 3.09 14.40 -15.73
N ILE A 102 4.18 13.82 -15.22
CA ILE A 102 4.58 12.44 -15.55
C ILE A 102 3.47 11.46 -15.20
N ILE A 103 2.83 11.64 -14.04
CA ILE A 103 1.70 10.81 -13.62
C ILE A 103 0.57 10.92 -14.64
N ASP A 104 0.09 12.13 -14.93
CA ASP A 104 -1.08 12.36 -15.80
C ASP A 104 -0.86 11.84 -17.23
N GLU A 105 0.32 12.09 -17.82
CA GLU A 105 0.69 11.60 -19.16
C GLU A 105 0.69 10.06 -19.25
N ASN A 106 0.96 9.36 -18.14
CA ASN A 106 1.07 7.90 -18.09
C ASN A 106 -0.17 7.19 -17.48
N LEU A 107 -1.16 7.91 -16.95
CA LEU A 107 -2.37 7.34 -16.34
C LEU A 107 -3.10 6.26 -17.17
N PRO A 108 -3.22 6.39 -18.51
CA PRO A 108 -3.90 5.38 -19.32
C PRO A 108 -3.24 4.00 -19.24
N THR A 109 -1.91 3.96 -19.18
CA THR A 109 -1.11 2.72 -19.26
C THR A 109 -0.78 2.14 -17.88
N MET A 110 -0.81 2.94 -16.82
CA MET A 110 -0.52 2.49 -15.45
C MET A 110 -1.41 1.33 -14.98
N ASN A 111 -0.80 0.30 -14.39
CA ASN A 111 -1.47 -0.78 -13.66
C ASN A 111 -1.64 -0.44 -12.16
N SER A 112 -2.17 -1.34 -11.33
CA SER A 112 -2.37 -1.06 -9.89
C SER A 112 -1.07 -0.68 -9.18
N PHE A 113 0.02 -1.39 -9.51
CA PHE A 113 1.34 -1.15 -8.98
C PHE A 113 1.79 0.30 -9.24
N TYR A 114 1.81 0.75 -10.50
CA TYR A 114 2.28 2.11 -10.83
C TYR A 114 1.38 3.19 -10.25
N LEU A 115 0.07 2.94 -10.14
CA LEU A 115 -0.84 3.86 -9.46
C LEU A 115 -0.47 4.00 -7.98
N ALA A 116 -0.27 2.89 -7.27
CA ALA A 116 0.15 2.90 -5.87
C ALA A 116 1.53 3.55 -5.66
N THR A 117 2.48 3.27 -6.56
CA THR A 117 3.81 3.90 -6.56
C THR A 117 3.73 5.40 -6.81
N SER A 118 2.78 5.88 -7.61
CA SER A 118 2.57 7.32 -7.81
C SER A 118 2.13 8.01 -6.51
N PHE A 119 1.23 7.38 -5.73
CA PHE A 119 0.89 7.87 -4.39
C PHE A 119 2.07 7.83 -3.43
N GLU A 120 2.93 6.82 -3.52
CA GLU A 120 4.15 6.74 -2.71
C GLU A 120 5.12 7.88 -3.03
N ALA A 121 5.39 8.15 -4.31
CA ALA A 121 6.25 9.25 -4.73
C ALA A 121 5.72 10.61 -4.24
N LEU A 122 4.41 10.86 -4.39
CA LEU A 122 3.76 12.06 -3.86
C LEU A 122 3.88 12.14 -2.34
N ASN A 123 3.67 11.02 -1.65
CA ASN A 123 3.78 10.96 -0.20
C ASN A 123 5.19 11.30 0.28
N ASP A 124 6.23 10.76 -0.36
CA ASP A 124 7.62 11.04 -0.03
C ASP A 124 7.93 12.55 -0.19
N MET A 125 7.47 13.19 -1.27
CA MET A 125 7.66 14.63 -1.46
C MET A 125 7.00 15.46 -0.35
N MET A 126 5.77 15.12 0.03
CA MET A 126 5.05 15.83 1.09
C MET A 126 5.67 15.61 2.47
N GLN A 127 6.07 14.37 2.79
CA GLN A 127 6.68 14.02 4.08
C GLN A 127 8.03 14.72 4.29
N LEU A 128 8.84 14.79 3.23
CA LEU A 128 10.12 15.52 3.25
C LEU A 128 9.97 17.02 2.98
N ARG A 129 8.74 17.54 2.95
CA ARG A 129 8.41 18.96 2.71
C ARG A 129 9.04 19.53 1.43
N ALA A 130 9.24 18.68 0.42
CA ALA A 130 9.73 19.07 -0.90
C ALA A 130 8.65 19.73 -1.76
N CYS A 131 7.38 19.68 -1.32
CA CYS A 131 6.27 20.39 -1.93
C CYS A 131 5.25 20.81 -0.87
N ASP A 132 4.43 21.80 -1.21
CA ASP A 132 3.26 22.19 -0.43
C ASP A 132 2.08 21.24 -0.69
N ILE A 133 1.41 20.81 0.38
CA ILE A 133 0.33 19.82 0.32
C ILE A 133 -0.91 20.42 -0.36
N ASP A 134 -1.22 21.68 -0.06
CA ASP A 134 -2.42 22.35 -0.58
C ASP A 134 -2.36 22.45 -2.11
N THR A 135 -1.17 22.71 -2.64
CA THR A 135 -0.89 22.72 -4.08
C THR A 135 -1.21 21.37 -4.75
N VAL A 136 -0.84 20.25 -4.11
CA VAL A 136 -1.09 18.90 -4.65
C VAL A 136 -2.59 18.57 -4.60
N ILE A 137 -3.27 18.90 -3.51
CA ILE A 137 -4.70 18.57 -3.31
C ILE A 137 -5.60 19.21 -4.36
N VAL A 138 -5.29 20.46 -4.77
CA VAL A 138 -6.11 21.19 -5.75
C VAL A 138 -5.77 20.83 -7.20
N SER A 139 -4.70 20.05 -7.43
CA SER A 139 -4.24 19.73 -8.78
C SER A 139 -5.23 18.83 -9.55
N PRO A 140 -5.50 19.14 -10.83
CA PRO A 140 -6.34 18.27 -11.67
C PRO A 140 -5.71 16.90 -11.90
N GLU A 141 -4.38 16.80 -11.90
CA GLU A 141 -3.61 15.56 -12.07
C GLU A 141 -3.87 14.59 -10.91
N LEU A 142 -3.87 15.07 -9.66
CA LEU A 142 -4.24 14.24 -8.49
C LEU A 142 -5.68 13.74 -8.62
N LYS A 143 -6.61 14.61 -9.05
CA LYS A 143 -8.01 14.23 -9.25
C LYS A 143 -8.14 13.13 -10.32
N ASN A 144 -7.38 13.21 -11.40
CA ASN A 144 -7.33 12.18 -12.44
C ASN A 144 -6.73 10.87 -11.92
N LEU A 145 -5.64 10.95 -11.14
CA LEU A 145 -5.02 9.81 -10.48
C LEU A 145 -6.00 9.09 -9.54
N CYS A 146 -6.72 9.83 -8.69
CA CYS A 146 -7.76 9.28 -7.81
C CYS A 146 -8.88 8.60 -8.59
N LYS A 147 -9.40 9.22 -9.66
CA LYS A 147 -10.43 8.61 -10.53
C LYS A 147 -9.93 7.31 -11.16
N ARG A 148 -8.72 7.32 -11.72
CA ARG A 148 -8.12 6.13 -12.35
C ARG A 148 -7.91 5.01 -11.34
N THR A 149 -7.48 5.37 -10.13
CA THR A 149 -7.28 4.47 -9.01
C THR A 149 -8.58 3.80 -8.60
N LEU A 150 -9.68 4.52 -8.45
CA LEU A 150 -10.99 3.93 -8.13
C LEU A 150 -11.40 2.84 -9.12
N VAL A 151 -11.16 3.03 -10.42
CA VAL A 151 -11.45 2.02 -11.45
C VAL A 151 -10.60 0.75 -11.30
N LYS A 152 -9.36 0.90 -10.82
CA LYS A 152 -8.40 -0.22 -10.68
C LYS A 152 -8.24 -0.73 -9.25
N LEU A 153 -8.86 -0.11 -8.25
CA LEU A 153 -8.60 -0.37 -6.84
C LEU A 153 -8.81 -1.83 -6.45
N ARG A 154 -9.78 -2.50 -7.08
CA ARG A 154 -10.02 -3.94 -6.86
C ARG A 154 -8.82 -4.84 -7.17
N PHE A 155 -7.85 -4.36 -7.94
CA PHE A 155 -6.64 -5.10 -8.30
C PHE A 155 -5.47 -4.81 -7.36
N PHE A 156 -5.65 -3.91 -6.39
CA PHE A 156 -4.60 -3.55 -5.46
C PHE A 156 -4.31 -4.69 -4.48
N GLU A 157 -3.05 -4.80 -4.09
CA GLU A 157 -2.57 -5.66 -3.02
C GLU A 157 -2.43 -4.88 -1.70
N ALA A 158 -2.15 -5.60 -0.60
CA ALA A 158 -2.15 -4.99 0.73
C ALA A 158 -1.15 -3.82 0.84
N ASP A 159 0.09 -4.01 0.39
CA ASP A 159 1.11 -2.96 0.40
C ASP A 159 0.74 -1.79 -0.53
N GLU A 160 0.15 -2.06 -1.69
CA GLU A 160 -0.34 -1.04 -2.63
C GLU A 160 -1.46 -0.20 -2.01
N VAL A 161 -2.40 -0.82 -1.28
CA VAL A 161 -3.45 -0.10 -0.53
C VAL A 161 -2.84 0.71 0.62
N LEU A 162 -1.82 0.19 1.31
CA LEU A 162 -1.16 0.93 2.38
C LEU A 162 -0.48 2.20 1.88
N LYS A 163 0.21 2.14 0.72
CA LYS A 163 0.80 3.32 0.07
C LYS A 163 -0.25 4.39 -0.21
N LEU A 164 -1.41 3.98 -0.72
CA LEU A 164 -2.55 4.87 -0.94
C LEU A 164 -3.05 5.49 0.37
N ILE A 165 -3.30 4.69 1.41
CA ILE A 165 -3.79 5.19 2.70
C ILE A 165 -2.79 6.17 3.35
N LYS A 166 -1.49 5.86 3.32
CA LYS A 166 -0.42 6.75 3.81
C LYS A 166 -0.45 8.10 3.11
N CYS A 167 -0.54 8.10 1.78
CA CYS A 167 -0.60 9.33 0.99
C CYS A 167 -1.85 10.17 1.32
N LEU A 168 -3.03 9.54 1.37
CA LEU A 168 -4.29 10.22 1.73
C LEU A 168 -4.25 10.79 3.15
N SER A 169 -3.63 10.05 4.07
CA SER A 169 -3.37 10.47 5.45
C SER A 169 -2.46 11.71 5.51
N THR A 170 -1.35 11.71 4.77
CA THR A 170 -0.44 12.88 4.68
C THR A 170 -1.16 14.10 4.13
N MET A 171 -2.03 13.92 3.14
CA MET A 171 -2.88 14.99 2.60
C MET A 171 -4.02 15.39 3.54
N ARG A 172 -4.19 14.72 4.69
CA ARG A 172 -5.34 14.89 5.61
C ARG A 172 -6.68 14.82 4.87
N MET A 173 -6.79 13.89 3.92
CA MET A 173 -8.01 13.74 3.14
C MET A 173 -9.20 13.41 4.04
N PRO A 174 -10.35 14.08 3.87
CA PRO A 174 -11.57 13.76 4.60
C PRO A 174 -11.99 12.31 4.40
N GLU A 175 -12.39 11.64 5.48
CA GLU A 175 -12.77 10.22 5.44
C GLU A 175 -14.00 9.96 4.56
N GLU A 176 -14.82 10.98 4.29
CA GLU A 176 -16.04 10.88 3.48
C GLU A 176 -15.74 10.92 1.98
N THR A 177 -14.51 11.28 1.61
CA THR A 177 -14.11 11.25 0.21
C THR A 177 -14.22 9.82 -0.32
N PHE A 178 -14.76 9.69 -1.54
CA PHE A 178 -15.01 8.38 -2.13
C PHE A 178 -13.72 7.54 -2.26
N ILE A 179 -12.57 8.19 -2.48
CA ILE A 179 -11.27 7.52 -2.52
C ILE A 179 -10.84 6.99 -1.14
N ALA A 180 -10.99 7.77 -0.07
CA ALA A 180 -10.66 7.33 1.29
C ALA A 180 -11.57 6.17 1.73
N GLN A 181 -12.89 6.29 1.51
CA GLN A 181 -13.84 5.21 1.80
C GLN A 181 -13.50 3.93 1.03
N SER A 182 -13.19 4.05 -0.26
CA SER A 182 -12.84 2.90 -1.10
C SER A 182 -11.53 2.26 -0.65
N ALA A 183 -10.51 3.06 -0.32
CA ALA A 183 -9.23 2.57 0.18
C ALA A 183 -9.39 1.83 1.52
N MET A 184 -10.15 2.41 2.46
CA MET A 184 -10.48 1.77 3.75
C MET A 184 -11.26 0.47 3.55
N GLN A 185 -12.25 0.44 2.66
CA GLN A 185 -13.00 -0.76 2.36
C GLN A 185 -12.11 -1.85 1.75
N MET A 186 -11.16 -1.48 0.88
CA MET A 186 -10.19 -2.42 0.33
C MET A 186 -9.23 -2.94 1.41
N ALA A 187 -8.71 -2.06 2.27
CA ALA A 187 -7.86 -2.45 3.39
C ALA A 187 -8.58 -3.41 4.33
N ARG A 188 -9.88 -3.20 4.58
CA ARG A 188 -10.72 -4.15 5.34
C ARG A 188 -10.71 -5.55 4.75
N HIS A 189 -10.85 -5.65 3.42
CA HIS A 189 -10.85 -6.94 2.72
C HIS A 189 -9.47 -7.62 2.75
N LEU A 190 -8.40 -6.82 2.80
CA LEU A 190 -7.02 -7.28 2.81
C LEU A 190 -6.42 -7.36 4.22
N LEU A 191 -7.22 -7.15 5.27
CA LEU A 191 -6.73 -6.97 6.64
C LEU A 191 -5.83 -8.13 7.13
N ASN A 192 -6.10 -9.35 6.67
CA ASN A 192 -5.34 -10.54 7.01
C ASN A 192 -4.02 -10.69 6.24
N ASP A 193 -3.86 -9.97 5.13
CA ASP A 193 -2.67 -9.99 4.28
C ASP A 193 -1.61 -8.95 4.72
N PHE A 194 -1.89 -8.14 5.74
CA PHE A 194 -0.92 -7.23 6.34
C PHE A 194 -0.09 -7.91 7.44
N ASN A 195 1.20 -7.61 7.47
CA ASN A 195 2.09 -7.98 8.57
C ASN A 195 2.01 -6.98 9.74
N ALA A 196 2.67 -7.27 10.87
CA ALA A 196 2.64 -6.42 12.06
C ALA A 196 3.10 -4.97 11.80
N SER A 197 4.21 -4.78 11.09
CA SER A 197 4.71 -3.44 10.74
C SER A 197 3.76 -2.67 9.83
N GLU A 198 3.12 -3.35 8.88
CA GLU A 198 2.15 -2.75 7.97
C GLU A 198 0.85 -2.37 8.72
N LEU A 199 0.41 -3.19 9.67
CA LEU A 199 -0.74 -2.90 10.54
C LEU A 199 -0.47 -1.69 11.44
N LEU A 200 0.74 -1.56 11.98
CA LEU A 200 1.11 -0.39 12.78
C LEU A 200 1.13 0.88 11.93
N ALA A 201 1.78 0.84 10.77
CA ALA A 201 1.80 1.97 9.85
C ALA A 201 0.40 2.36 9.37
N MET A 202 -0.49 1.37 9.18
CA MET A 202 -1.90 1.62 8.87
C MET A 202 -2.63 2.28 10.05
N LYS A 203 -2.39 1.84 11.29
CA LYS A 203 -2.97 2.49 12.48
C LYS A 203 -2.61 3.98 12.53
N GLU A 204 -1.33 4.30 12.43
CA GLU A 204 -0.82 5.68 12.42
C GLU A 204 -1.43 6.51 11.28
N SER A 205 -1.54 5.92 10.08
CA SER A 205 -2.13 6.60 8.93
C SER A 205 -3.64 6.86 9.12
N LEU A 206 -4.38 5.92 9.70
CA LEU A 206 -5.80 6.09 9.97
C LEU A 206 -6.04 7.17 11.06
N GLU A 207 -5.12 7.34 12.00
CA GLU A 207 -5.20 8.39 13.03
C GLU A 207 -5.14 9.79 12.43
N ASN A 208 -4.40 9.96 11.32
CA ASN A 208 -4.16 11.23 10.65
C ASN A 208 -5.20 11.57 9.55
N LEU A 209 -6.09 10.65 9.19
CA LEU A 209 -7.23 10.97 8.32
C LEU A 209 -8.19 11.94 9.03
N GLN A 210 -8.69 12.93 8.29
CA GLN A 210 -9.63 13.90 8.83
C GLN A 210 -10.99 13.22 9.05
N ALA A 211 -11.36 13.04 10.32
CA ALA A 211 -12.62 12.44 10.73
C ALA A 211 -13.79 13.44 10.60
N SER A 212 -14.98 12.95 10.25
CA SER A 212 -16.22 13.69 10.41
C SER A 212 -16.59 13.86 11.88
N ASP A 213 -17.36 14.90 12.17
CA ASP A 213 -18.05 15.09 13.46
C ASP A 213 -19.04 13.95 13.79
N ILE A 214 -19.37 13.07 12.84
CA ILE A 214 -20.28 11.93 12.98
C ILE A 214 -19.44 10.64 13.23
N SER A 215 -18.49 10.71 14.16
CA SER A 215 -17.32 9.81 14.17
C SER A 215 -17.54 8.39 14.72
N GLN A 216 -18.58 8.13 15.52
CA GLN A 216 -18.64 6.85 16.26
C GLN A 216 -19.12 5.64 15.43
N LYS A 217 -19.77 5.86 14.28
CA LYS A 217 -20.21 4.79 13.36
C LYS A 217 -19.56 4.88 12.00
N SER A 218 -18.51 5.67 11.86
CA SER A 218 -17.83 5.85 10.57
C SER A 218 -17.02 4.61 10.21
N LEU A 219 -16.76 4.44 8.91
CA LEU A 219 -15.90 3.37 8.40
C LEU A 219 -14.48 3.48 8.98
N LEU A 220 -13.99 4.71 9.23
CA LEU A 220 -12.70 4.96 9.85
C LEU A 220 -12.63 4.39 11.27
N ALA A 221 -13.64 4.64 12.10
CA ALA A 221 -13.68 4.10 13.46
C ALA A 221 -13.67 2.56 13.44
N ALA A 222 -14.47 1.94 12.55
CA ALA A 222 -14.48 0.50 12.37
C ALA A 222 -13.12 -0.04 11.90
N MET A 223 -12.45 0.67 10.99
CA MET A 223 -11.13 0.28 10.49
C MET A 223 -10.02 0.43 11.53
N LYS A 224 -10.03 1.51 12.32
CA LYS A 224 -9.10 1.69 13.45
C LYS A 224 -9.22 0.52 14.43
N GLN A 225 -10.45 0.19 14.83
CA GLN A 225 -10.70 -0.92 15.75
C GLN A 225 -10.29 -2.29 15.14
N ALA A 226 -10.63 -2.54 13.88
CA ALA A 226 -10.26 -3.77 13.20
C ALA A 226 -8.73 -3.94 13.10
N THR A 227 -8.01 -2.85 12.82
CA THR A 227 -6.55 -2.84 12.75
C THR A 227 -5.92 -3.15 14.10
N LEU A 228 -6.40 -2.54 15.19
CA LEU A 228 -5.94 -2.80 16.56
C LEU A 228 -6.18 -4.27 16.97
N ILE A 229 -7.37 -4.79 16.73
CA ILE A 229 -7.70 -6.19 17.03
C ILE A 229 -6.79 -7.13 16.25
N ARG A 230 -6.51 -6.83 14.97
CA ARG A 230 -5.64 -7.67 14.15
C ARG A 230 -4.20 -7.61 14.63
N LEU A 231 -3.67 -6.43 14.96
CA LEU A 231 -2.33 -6.24 15.49
C LEU A 231 -2.11 -7.07 16.76
N ALA A 232 -3.01 -6.94 17.74
CA ALA A 232 -2.96 -7.70 19.00
C ALA A 232 -3.12 -9.22 18.82
N ARG A 233 -3.68 -9.69 17.69
CA ARG A 233 -3.68 -11.13 17.35
C ARG A 233 -2.35 -11.57 16.76
N VAL A 234 -1.72 -10.75 15.91
CA VAL A 234 -0.41 -11.07 15.31
C VAL A 234 0.66 -11.13 16.39
N GLU A 235 0.64 -10.22 17.36
CA GLU A 235 1.60 -10.17 18.47
C GLU A 235 1.51 -11.42 19.36
N ARG A 236 0.30 -11.80 19.78
CA ARG A 236 0.08 -13.03 20.57
C ARG A 236 0.54 -14.30 19.86
N HIS A 237 0.30 -14.42 18.56
CA HIS A 237 0.77 -15.58 17.80
C HIS A 237 2.31 -15.68 17.79
N HIS A 238 3.03 -14.55 17.78
CA HIS A 238 4.49 -14.58 17.89
C HIS A 238 4.99 -14.96 19.29
N GLU A 239 4.28 -14.56 20.34
CA GLU A 239 4.61 -14.97 21.72
C GLU A 239 4.43 -16.49 21.90
N ASP A 240 3.33 -17.05 21.39
CA ASP A 240 3.05 -18.49 21.47
C ASP A 240 4.07 -19.34 20.69
N GLU A 241 4.51 -18.86 19.52
CA GLU A 241 5.56 -19.51 18.71
C GLU A 241 6.90 -19.53 19.46
N GLN A 242 7.30 -18.42 20.09
CA GLN A 242 8.55 -18.33 20.84
C GLN A 242 8.57 -19.22 22.09
N ILE A 243 7.44 -19.28 22.82
CA ILE A 243 7.31 -20.15 24.01
C ILE A 243 7.46 -21.62 23.59
N SER A 244 6.84 -22.02 22.48
CA SER A 244 6.92 -23.39 21.96
C SER A 244 8.35 -23.78 21.58
N GLU A 245 9.12 -22.89 20.93
CA GLU A 245 10.52 -23.13 20.58
C GLU A 245 11.43 -23.26 21.82
N LEU A 246 11.19 -22.45 22.85
CA LEU A 246 11.93 -22.51 24.12
C LEU A 246 11.68 -23.83 24.87
N GLU A 247 10.47 -24.37 24.83
CA GLU A 247 10.12 -25.65 25.46
C GLU A 247 10.76 -26.84 24.73
N VAL A 248 10.78 -26.84 23.39
CA VAL A 248 11.45 -27.87 22.59
C VAL A 248 12.96 -27.88 22.86
N ASN A 249 13.59 -26.71 22.93
CA ASN A 249 15.04 -26.61 23.21
C ASN A 249 15.41 -27.09 24.62
N LYS A 250 14.55 -26.85 25.63
CA LYS A 250 14.74 -27.40 26.99
C LYS A 250 14.67 -28.93 27.01
N GLN A 251 13.77 -29.55 26.23
CA GLN A 251 13.67 -31.01 26.16
C GLN A 251 14.87 -31.68 25.47
N ILE A 252 15.50 -30.99 24.50
CA ILE A 252 16.71 -31.50 23.82
C ILE A 252 17.94 -31.37 24.72
N GLY A 253 18.06 -30.27 25.47
CA GLY A 253 19.16 -30.04 26.41
C GLY A 253 19.19 -30.99 27.61
N SER A 254 18.04 -31.52 28.02
CA SER A 254 17.95 -32.48 29.14
C SER A 254 18.21 -33.94 28.76
N LYS A 255 18.44 -34.25 27.47
CA LYS A 255 18.73 -35.61 26.95
C LYS A 255 20.20 -35.84 26.57
N LYS A 256 21.09 -34.92 26.92
CA LYS A 256 22.55 -35.08 26.84
C LYS A 256 23.14 -35.21 28.24
#